data_AF-A0A3D1PUU7-F1
#
_entry.id   AF-A0A3D1PUU7-F1
#
_cell.length_a   1.000
_cell.length_b   1.000
_cell.length_c   1.000
_cell.angle_alpha   90.00
_cell.angle_beta   90.00
_cell.angle_gamma   90.00
#
_symmetry.space_group_name_H-M   'P 1'
#
loop_
_entity.id
_entity.type
_entity.pdbx_description
1 polymer ?
#
loop_
_entity_poly.entity_id
_entity_poly.type
_entity_poly.pdbx_seq_one_letter_code
_entity_poly.pdbx_strand_id
1 'polypeptide(L)'
;MKLNKHYSELNESYLFSTIAHKVAAYQKANPDKDIIRLGIGDVTLPLAKSVTDAMLKAVEEQGKKETFHGYIPSEQGYEFLRSAIQKYYAGHGVELDMAEIFVSDG
;
A
#
# COMPACT_ATOMS: atom_id res chain seq x y z
N MET A 1 -24.06 -25.61 -2.97
CA MET A 1 -23.45 -24.32 -2.60
C MET A 1 -24.51 -23.23 -2.73
N LYS A 2 -24.79 -22.43 -1.69
CA LYS A 2 -25.70 -21.28 -1.78
C LYS A 2 -24.87 -20.02 -2.05
N LEU A 3 -25.24 -19.24 -3.05
CA LEU A 3 -24.59 -17.97 -3.35
C LEU A 3 -24.88 -16.95 -2.24
N ASN A 4 -23.88 -16.14 -1.87
CA ASN A 4 -24.09 -15.01 -0.97
C ASN A 4 -24.98 -13.98 -1.68
N LYS A 5 -26.17 -13.72 -1.14
CA LYS A 5 -27.14 -12.75 -1.70
C LYS A 5 -26.58 -11.34 -1.84
N HIS A 6 -25.65 -10.95 -0.96
CA HIS A 6 -25.02 -9.62 -0.97
C HIS A 6 -24.13 -9.39 -2.19
N TYR A 7 -23.70 -10.46 -2.88
CA TYR A 7 -22.94 -10.31 -4.12
C TYR A 7 -23.73 -9.59 -5.21
N SER A 8 -25.06 -9.76 -5.23
CA SER A 8 -25.95 -9.09 -6.19
C SER A 8 -26.18 -7.60 -5.90
N GLU A 9 -25.77 -7.13 -4.71
CA GLU A 9 -25.88 -5.72 -4.31
C GLU A 9 -24.67 -4.89 -4.75
N LEU A 10 -23.61 -5.56 -5.24
CA LEU A 10 -22.41 -4.89 -5.75
C LEU A 10 -22.71 -4.17 -7.06
N ASN A 11 -22.61 -2.84 -7.04
CA ASN A 11 -22.64 -2.05 -8.27
C ASN A 11 -21.32 -2.21 -9.04
N GLU A 12 -21.38 -2.31 -10.36
CA GLU A 12 -20.22 -2.25 -11.26
C GLU A 12 -19.65 -0.82 -11.29
N SER A 13 -19.06 -0.36 -10.20
CA SER A 13 -18.39 0.94 -10.14
C SER A 13 -16.90 0.75 -9.94
N TYR A 14 -16.18 0.61 -11.05
CA TYR A 14 -14.73 0.81 -11.09
C TYR A 14 -14.46 2.04 -11.95
N LEU A 15 -14.64 3.22 -11.36
CA LEU A 15 -14.31 4.52 -11.95
C LEU A 15 -12.93 4.47 -12.63
N PHE A 16 -11.94 3.89 -11.96
CA PHE A 16 -10.57 3.80 -12.45
C PHE A 16 -10.40 2.83 -13.62
N SER A 17 -11.11 1.71 -13.67
CA SER A 17 -11.07 0.81 -14.84
C SER A 17 -11.69 1.47 -16.06
N THR A 18 -12.77 2.23 -15.86
CA THR A 18 -13.42 3.00 -16.93
C THR A 18 -12.49 4.09 -17.48
N ILE A 19 -11.79 4.82 -16.61
CA ILE A 19 -10.78 5.81 -17.02
C ILE A 19 -9.67 5.13 -17.82
N ALA A 20 -9.14 3.99 -17.35
CA ALA A 20 -8.11 3.24 -18.05
C ALA A 20 -8.55 2.82 -19.47
N HIS A 21 -9.78 2.30 -19.63
CA HIS A 21 -10.34 1.96 -20.93
C HIS A 21 -10.44 3.16 -21.88
N LYS A 22 -10.90 4.31 -21.38
CA LYS A 22 -11.02 5.54 -22.18
C LYS A 22 -9.66 6.07 -22.62
N VAL A 23 -8.67 6.09 -21.72
CA VAL A 23 -7.30 6.50 -22.03
C VAL A 23 -6.68 5.59 -23.09
N ALA A 24 -6.85 4.27 -22.95
CA ALA A 24 -6.34 3.30 -23.92
C ALA A 24 -6.98 3.48 -25.31
N ALA A 25 -8.30 3.68 -25.37
CA ALA A 25 -9.01 3.94 -26.62
C ALA A 25 -8.53 5.24 -27.30
N TYR A 26 -8.34 6.31 -26.51
CA TYR A 26 -7.82 7.58 -27.02
C TYR A 26 -6.38 7.44 -27.54
N GLN A 27 -5.51 6.73 -26.83
CA GLN A 27 -4.13 6.52 -27.25
C GLN A 27 -4.03 5.70 -28.54
N LYS A 28 -4.90 4.69 -28.70
CA LYS A 28 -4.99 3.92 -29.95
C LYS A 28 -5.46 4.77 -31.13
N ALA A 29 -6.39 5.70 -30.90
CA ALA A 29 -6.90 6.60 -31.94
C ALA A 29 -5.93 7.75 -32.26
N ASN A 30 -5.00 8.07 -31.35
CA ASN A 30 -4.09 9.21 -31.46
C ASN A 30 -2.64 8.80 -31.13
N PRO A 31 -2.00 7.93 -31.94
CA PRO A 31 -0.70 7.35 -31.63
C PRO A 31 0.46 8.36 -31.59
N ASP A 32 0.28 9.54 -32.19
CA ASP A 32 1.25 10.65 -32.22
C ASP A 32 1.13 11.59 -31.01
N LYS A 33 0.10 11.42 -30.16
CA LYS A 33 -0.14 12.28 -29.00
C LYS A 33 0.45 11.68 -27.74
N ASP A 34 1.31 12.46 -27.08
CA ASP A 34 1.76 12.14 -25.74
C ASP A 34 0.67 12.48 -24.70
N ILE A 35 0.40 11.54 -23.80
CA ILE A 35 -0.69 11.66 -22.82
C ILE A 35 -0.10 11.89 -21.43
N ILE A 36 -0.36 13.07 -20.88
CA ILE A 36 -0.09 13.38 -19.47
C ILE A 36 -1.26 12.85 -18.63
N ARG A 37 -1.00 11.87 -17.77
CA ARG A 37 -2.02 11.21 -16.94
C ARG A 37 -2.09 11.90 -15.57
N LEU A 38 -3.16 12.68 -15.35
CA LEU A 38 -3.45 13.36 -14.07
C LEU A 38 -4.75 12.84 -13.43
N GLY A 39 -5.14 11.60 -13.76
CA GLY A 39 -6.41 10.99 -13.31
C GLY A 39 -6.23 10.13 -12.06
N ILE A 40 -5.57 8.98 -12.21
CA ILE A 40 -5.27 8.08 -11.09
C ILE A 40 -4.06 8.65 -10.34
N GLY A 41 -4.19 8.85 -9.04
CA GLY A 41 -3.13 9.36 -8.16
C GLY A 41 -2.09 8.29 -7.82
N ASP A 42 -1.47 7.70 -8.84
CA ASP A 42 -0.37 6.75 -8.67
C ASP A 42 0.96 7.49 -8.46
N VAL A 43 1.90 6.84 -7.78
CA VAL A 43 3.23 7.39 -7.50
C VAL A 43 4.09 7.43 -8.77
N THR A 44 4.92 8.46 -8.91
CA THR A 44 5.76 8.69 -10.11
C THR A 44 7.24 8.76 -9.83
N LEU A 45 7.65 8.73 -8.56
CA LEU A 45 9.03 8.83 -8.11
C LEU A 45 9.48 7.54 -7.43
N PRO A 46 10.77 7.20 -7.51
CA PRO A 46 11.31 6.04 -6.79
C PRO A 46 11.21 6.24 -5.28
N LEU A 47 11.19 5.12 -4.55
CA LEU A 47 11.33 5.13 -3.10
C LEU A 47 12.67 5.77 -2.70
N ALA A 48 12.67 6.48 -1.57
CA ALA A 48 13.89 7.04 -1.01
C ALA A 48 14.90 5.93 -0.69
N LYS A 49 16.19 6.21 -0.89
CA LYS A 49 17.27 5.23 -0.72
C LYS A 49 17.28 4.58 0.68
N SER A 50 16.96 5.36 1.72
CA SER A 50 16.85 4.85 3.09
C SER A 50 15.81 3.74 3.23
N VAL A 51 14.70 3.83 2.50
CA VAL A 51 13.63 2.82 2.49
C VAL A 51 14.12 1.57 1.77
N THR A 52 14.71 1.72 0.57
CA THR A 52 15.22 0.57 -0.19
C THR A 52 16.35 -0.16 0.55
N ASP A 53 17.26 0.57 1.19
CA ASP A 53 18.35 -0.01 1.98
C ASP A 53 17.82 -0.79 3.19
N ALA A 54 16.77 -0.29 3.86
CA ALA A 54 16.14 -0.99 4.97
C ALA A 54 15.42 -2.27 4.52
N MET A 55 14.71 -2.23 3.38
CA MET A 55 14.06 -3.41 2.81
C MET A 55 15.08 -4.49 2.42
N LEU A 56 16.21 -4.09 1.81
CA LEU A 56 17.29 -5.04 1.48
C LEU A 56 17.84 -5.72 2.73
N LYS A 57 18.10 -4.95 3.81
CA LYS A 57 18.55 -5.52 5.08
C LYS A 57 17.53 -6.49 5.69
N ALA A 58 16.25 -6.15 5.64
CA ALA A 58 15.19 -7.03 6.13
C ALA A 58 15.16 -8.36 5.35
N VAL A 59 15.36 -8.33 4.02
CA VAL A 59 15.47 -9.54 3.20
C VAL A 59 16.72 -10.37 3.58
N GLU A 60 17.86 -9.73 3.78
CA GLU A 60 19.09 -10.41 4.23
C GLU A 60 18.92 -11.07 5.61
N GLU A 61 18.21 -10.40 6.52
CA GLU A 61 17.89 -10.92 7.85
C GLU A 61 17.04 -12.20 7.77
N GLN A 62 16.02 -12.19 6.92
CA GLN A 62 15.17 -13.36 6.67
C GLN A 62 15.89 -14.49 5.92
N GLY A 63 17.02 -14.20 5.27
CA GLY A 63 17.83 -15.19 4.56
C GLY A 63 18.74 -16.05 5.45
N LYS A 64 18.88 -15.73 6.75
CA LYS A 64 19.79 -16.43 7.67
C LYS A 64 19.01 -17.12 8.77
N LYS A 65 19.36 -18.39 9.04
CA LYS A 65 18.65 -19.22 10.03
C LYS A 65 18.66 -18.59 11.42
N GLU A 66 19.75 -17.91 11.78
CA GLU A 66 19.97 -17.33 13.10
C GLU A 66 19.12 -16.07 13.35
N THR A 67 18.70 -15.39 12.28
CA THR A 67 17.96 -14.12 12.34
C THR A 67 16.58 -14.20 11.67
N PHE A 68 16.18 -15.36 11.18
CA PHE A 68 14.87 -15.57 10.57
C PHE A 68 13.75 -15.35 11.59
N HIS A 69 12.71 -14.62 11.18
CA HIS A 69 11.51 -14.42 11.98
C HIS A 69 10.30 -15.03 11.25
N GLY A 70 9.50 -15.82 11.99
CA GLY A 70 8.29 -16.44 11.46
C GLY A 70 7.10 -15.48 11.44
N TYR A 71 5.94 -15.96 11.91
CA TYR A 71 4.76 -15.10 12.05
C TYR A 71 5.05 -13.89 12.92
N ILE A 72 4.35 -12.80 12.59
CA ILE A 72 4.38 -11.59 13.41
C ILE A 72 3.96 -11.92 14.86
N PRO A 73 4.57 -11.29 15.86
CA PRO A 73 4.30 -11.59 17.26
C PRO A 73 2.93 -11.07 17.72
N SER A 74 2.28 -10.19 16.93
CA SER A 74 0.97 -9.63 17.19
C SER A 74 0.29 -9.29 15.87
N GLU A 75 -1.02 -9.56 15.76
CA GLU A 75 -1.89 -9.15 14.66
C GLU A 75 -1.94 -7.62 14.47
N GLN A 76 -1.52 -6.85 15.47
CA GLN A 76 -1.42 -5.39 15.40
C GLN A 76 -0.14 -4.92 14.68
N GLY A 77 0.80 -5.82 14.43
CA GLY A 77 2.12 -5.54 13.87
C GLY A 77 3.24 -5.45 14.92
N TYR A 78 4.47 -5.32 14.43
CA TYR A 78 5.67 -5.26 15.27
C TYR A 78 5.70 -4.01 16.17
N GLU A 79 6.07 -4.19 17.44
CA GLU A 79 6.12 -3.11 18.43
C GLU A 79 7.06 -1.97 18.04
N PHE A 80 8.23 -2.28 17.45
CA PHE A 80 9.18 -1.25 17.03
C PHE A 80 8.58 -0.29 15.98
N LEU A 81 7.77 -0.83 15.06
CA LEU A 81 7.12 -0.07 14.01
C LEU A 81 5.98 0.78 14.60
N ARG A 82 5.13 0.17 15.43
CA ARG A 82 4.04 0.87 16.12
C ARG A 82 4.55 2.03 16.97
N SER A 83 5.64 1.81 17.70
CA SER A 83 6.31 2.84 18.50
C SER A 83 6.88 3.98 17.64
N ALA A 84 7.41 3.66 16.45
CA ALA A 84 7.90 4.68 15.51
C ALA A 84 6.74 5.53 14.95
N ILE A 85 5.61 4.90 14.61
CA ILE A 85 4.38 5.58 14.16
C ILE A 85 3.86 6.51 15.26
N GLN A 86 3.74 6.02 16.50
CA GLN A 86 3.29 6.82 17.64
C GLN A 86 4.15 8.08 17.80
N LYS A 87 5.49 7.93 17.81
CA LYS A 87 6.43 9.06 17.93
C LYS A 87 6.33 10.04 16.79
N TYR A 88 6.13 9.56 15.57
CA TYR A 88 5.95 10.42 14.40
C TYR A 88 4.73 11.34 14.57
N TYR A 89 3.59 10.77 14.97
CA TYR A 89 2.35 11.55 15.20
C TYR A 89 2.44 12.46 16.42
N ALA A 90 3.12 12.03 17.50
CA ALA A 90 3.42 12.89 18.65
C ALA A 90 4.22 14.14 18.25
N GLY A 91 5.16 14.01 17.31
CA GLY A 91 5.89 15.14 16.71
C GLY A 91 5.02 16.15 15.96
N HIS A 92 3.77 15.78 15.65
CA HIS A 92 2.76 16.63 15.00
C HIS A 92 1.62 17.02 15.98
N GLY A 93 1.82 16.84 17.28
CA GLY A 93 0.85 17.21 18.31
C GLY A 93 -0.33 16.24 18.47
N VAL A 94 -0.20 15.01 17.95
CA VAL A 94 -1.22 13.96 18.09
C VAL A 94 -0.75 12.93 19.12
N GLU A 95 -1.53 12.77 20.20
CA GLU A 95 -1.30 11.73 21.20
C GLU A 95 -2.06 10.47 20.80
N LEU A 96 -1.37 9.32 20.77
CA LEU A 96 -1.93 8.01 20.42
C LEU A 96 -1.52 6.99 21.48
N ASP A 97 -2.44 6.16 21.94
CA ASP A 97 -2.10 4.96 22.70
C ASP A 97 -1.57 3.87 21.74
N MET A 98 -0.64 3.05 22.22
CA MET A 98 -0.12 1.94 21.43
C MET A 98 -1.22 0.99 20.96
N ALA A 99 -2.24 0.74 21.79
CA ALA A 99 -3.38 -0.11 21.49
C ALA A 99 -4.27 0.41 20.35
N GLU A 100 -4.11 1.68 19.94
CA GLU A 100 -4.85 2.30 18.82
C GLU A 100 -4.16 2.08 17.47
N ILE A 101 -2.92 1.58 17.46
CA ILE A 101 -2.11 1.42 16.25
C ILE A 101 -2.13 -0.02 15.75
N PHE A 102 -2.69 -0.23 14.56
CA PHE A 102 -2.76 -1.50 13.85
C PHE A 102 -2.12 -1.33 12.46
N VAL A 103 -1.12 -2.16 12.14
CA VAL A 103 -0.41 -2.11 10.86
C VAL A 103 -1.08 -3.06 9.86
N SER A 104 -1.49 -2.54 8.71
CA SER A 104 -2.00 -3.32 7.56
C SER A 104 -1.07 -3.21 6.34
N ASP A 105 -1.40 -3.92 5.28
CA ASP A 105 -0.75 -3.88 3.97
C ASP A 105 -1.29 -2.80 3.02
N GLY A 106 -2.37 -2.11 3.40
CA GLY A 106 -2.97 -1.00 2.66
C GLY A 106 -4.48 -0.94 2.79
#